data_AF-A0AAW4VPL3-F1
#
_entry.id   AF-A0AAW4VPL3-F1
#
_cell.length_a   1.000
_cell.length_b   1.000
_cell.length_c   1.000
_cell.angle_alpha   90.00
_cell.angle_beta   90.00
_cell.angle_gamma   90.00
#
_symmetry.space_group_name_H-M   'P 1'
#
loop_
_entity.id
_entity.type
_entity.pdbx_description
1 polymer ?
#
loop_
_entity_poly.entity_id
_entity_poly.type
_entity_poly.pdbx_seq_one_letter_code
_entity_poly.pdbx_strand_id
1 'polypeptide(L)'
;GTDVQDFVSEGLMRTVIKNCPIALENPEDYDARANLMWASSLALNGLTGRGKQGVWSCHPMEHELSAFYDITHGIGLAILTPRWMNY
;
A
#
# COMPACT_ATOMS: atom_id res chain seq x y z
N GLY A 1 -22.32 -5.03 2.23
CA GLY A 1 -21.24 -5.42 1.30
C GLY A 1 -20.82 -4.19 0.52
N THR A 2 -19.56 -4.13 0.11
CA THR A 2 -18.97 -3.00 -0.63
C THR A 2 -18.13 -3.57 -1.77
N ASP A 3 -18.74 -4.42 -2.59
CA ASP A 3 -18.02 -5.26 -3.56
C ASP A 3 -17.22 -4.41 -4.56
N VAL A 4 -17.74 -3.23 -4.93
CA VAL A 4 -17.01 -2.26 -5.75
C VAL A 4 -15.67 -1.87 -5.09
N GLN A 5 -15.68 -1.52 -3.81
CA GLN A 5 -14.46 -1.16 -3.08
C GLN A 5 -13.53 -2.35 -2.90
N ASP A 6 -14.07 -3.55 -2.73
CA ASP A 6 -13.27 -4.77 -2.60
C ASP A 6 -12.52 -5.07 -3.91
N PHE A 7 -13.22 -5.05 -5.05
CA PHE A 7 -12.61 -5.28 -6.36
C PHE A 7 -11.63 -4.17 -6.76
N VAL A 8 -11.95 -2.91 -6.44
CA VAL A 8 -11.00 -1.81 -6.64
C VAL A 8 -9.75 -2.03 -5.80
N SER A 9 -9.89 -2.34 -4.51
CA SER A 9 -8.74 -2.55 -3.62
C SER A 9 -7.89 -3.74 -4.06
N GLU A 10 -8.50 -4.86 -4.43
CA GLU A 10 -7.78 -6.03 -4.97
C GLU A 10 -7.05 -5.69 -6.27
N GLY A 11 -7.72 -4.99 -7.19
CA GLY A 11 -7.12 -4.55 -8.45
C GLY A 11 -5.88 -3.67 -8.24
N LEU A 12 -5.95 -2.72 -7.30
CA LEU A 12 -4.81 -1.88 -6.94
C LEU A 12 -3.64 -2.71 -6.37
N MET A 13 -3.92 -3.63 -5.43
CA MET A 13 -2.88 -4.50 -4.86
C MET A 13 -2.22 -5.39 -5.93
N ARG A 14 -3.02 -6.00 -6.81
CA ARG A 14 -2.51 -6.80 -7.94
C ARG A 14 -1.64 -5.97 -8.90
N THR A 15 -2.05 -4.73 -9.18
CA THR A 15 -1.26 -3.80 -10.01
C THR A 15 0.09 -3.50 -9.37
N VAL A 16 0.14 -3.26 -8.06
CA VAL A 16 1.40 -3.03 -7.34
C VAL A 16 2.28 -4.27 -7.37
N ILE A 17 1.74 -5.45 -7.05
CA ILE A 17 2.48 -6.73 -7.07
C ILE A 17 3.10 -7.00 -8.46
N LYS A 18 2.37 -6.71 -9.53
CA LYS A 18 2.84 -6.88 -10.91
C LYS A 18 3.95 -5.88 -11.28
N ASN A 19 3.74 -4.59 -11.04
CA ASN A 19 4.58 -3.53 -11.62
C ASN A 19 5.77 -3.14 -10.74
N CYS A 20 5.71 -3.38 -9.42
CA CYS A 20 6.80 -3.08 -8.50
C CYS A 20 8.13 -3.74 -8.90
N PRO A 21 8.21 -5.07 -9.14
CA PRO A 21 9.48 -5.69 -9.55
C PRO A 21 10.01 -5.16 -10.89
N ILE A 22 9.11 -4.85 -11.83
CA ILE A 22 9.49 -4.29 -13.14
C ILE A 22 10.14 -2.91 -12.97
N ALA A 23 9.54 -2.03 -12.16
CA ALA A 23 10.10 -0.71 -11.88
C ALA A 23 11.38 -0.76 -11.03
N LEU A 24 11.61 -1.81 -10.25
CA LEU A 24 12.86 -2.02 -9.53
C LEU A 24 13.98 -2.49 -10.46
N GLU A 25 13.68 -3.37 -11.42
CA GLU A 25 14.63 -3.86 -12.41
C GLU A 25 14.96 -2.79 -13.47
N ASN A 26 13.94 -2.07 -13.95
CA ASN A 26 14.07 -0.96 -14.90
C ASN A 26 13.36 0.30 -14.36
N PRO A 27 14.08 1.19 -13.66
CA PRO A 27 13.51 2.39 -13.04
C PRO A 27 12.86 3.39 -14.01
N GLU A 28 13.26 3.36 -15.29
CA GLU A 28 12.78 4.23 -16.36
C GLU A 28 11.65 3.60 -17.19
N ASP A 29 11.16 2.41 -16.81
CA ASP A 29 9.99 1.80 -17.45
C ASP A 29 8.74 2.65 -17.19
N TYR A 30 8.32 3.40 -18.23
CA TYR A 30 7.21 4.34 -18.12
C TYR A 30 5.91 3.66 -17.69
N ASP A 31 5.59 2.49 -18.25
CA ASP A 31 4.33 1.82 -17.98
C ASP A 31 4.28 1.31 -16.54
N ALA A 32 5.35 0.70 -16.05
CA ALA A 32 5.44 0.25 -14.67
C ALA A 32 5.35 1.43 -13.70
N ARG A 33 6.08 2.52 -13.96
CA ARG A 33 6.06 3.74 -13.14
C ARG A 33 4.70 4.43 -13.14
N ALA A 34 4.05 4.54 -14.30
CA ALA A 34 2.73 5.14 -14.44
C ALA A 34 1.66 4.33 -13.71
N ASN A 35 1.69 2.99 -13.84
CA ASN A 35 0.79 2.11 -13.12
C ASN A 35 0.96 2.21 -11.60
N LEU A 36 2.20 2.23 -11.12
CA LEU A 36 2.49 2.39 -9.68
C LEU A 36 2.02 3.75 -9.17
N MET A 37 2.35 4.84 -9.87
CA MET A 37 1.97 6.20 -9.47
C MET A 37 0.45 6.36 -9.40
N TRP A 38 -0.27 5.84 -10.40
CA TRP A 38 -1.73 5.90 -10.41
C TRP A 38 -2.35 5.01 -9.33
N ALA A 39 -1.81 3.80 -9.13
CA ALA A 39 -2.28 2.91 -8.08
C ALA A 39 -2.11 3.54 -6.68
N SER A 40 -0.96 4.16 -6.40
CA SER A 40 -0.72 4.90 -5.15
C SER A 40 -1.69 6.06 -4.97
N SER A 41 -1.98 6.80 -6.03
CA SER A 41 -2.93 7.93 -5.98
C SER A 41 -4.34 7.46 -5.63
N LEU A 42 -4.81 6.37 -6.23
CA LEU A 42 -6.13 5.80 -5.97
C LEU A 42 -6.23 5.09 -4.61
N ALA A 43 -5.13 4.55 -4.10
CA ALA A 43 -5.10 3.86 -2.81
C ALA A 43 -5.45 4.80 -1.64
N LEU A 44 -5.12 6.09 -1.76
CA LEU A 44 -5.22 7.08 -0.67
C LEU A 44 -6.09 8.31 -1.00
N ASN A 45 -6.79 8.34 -2.13
CA ASN A 45 -7.74 9.43 -2.45
C ASN A 45 -9.13 9.28 -1.79
N GLY A 46 -9.31 8.24 -0.97
CA GLY A 46 -10.56 7.92 -0.29
C GLY A 46 -11.50 6.99 -1.04
N LEU A 47 -11.23 6.64 -2.31
CA LEU A 47 -12.06 5.73 -3.10
C LEU A 47 -12.22 4.36 -2.45
N THR A 48 -11.11 3.76 -2.02
CA THR A 48 -11.02 2.42 -1.42
C THR A 48 -11.74 2.32 -0.07
N GLY A 49 -11.76 3.41 0.71
CA GLY A 49 -12.37 3.44 2.03
C GLY A 49 -13.86 3.80 2.04
N ARG A 50 -14.44 4.28 0.93
CA ARG A 50 -15.84 4.75 0.89
C ARG A 50 -16.82 3.61 1.16
N GLY A 51 -17.60 3.73 2.24
CA GLY A 51 -18.57 2.70 2.63
C GLY A 51 -17.98 1.54 3.42
N LYS A 52 -16.67 1.55 3.69
CA LYS A 52 -15.99 0.57 4.54
C LYS A 52 -15.54 1.22 5.85
N GLN A 53 -15.57 0.44 6.92
CA GLN A 53 -14.82 0.77 8.13
C GLN A 53 -13.43 0.16 8.02
N GLY A 54 -12.41 0.98 8.26
CA GLY A 54 -11.02 0.55 8.30
C GLY A 54 -10.34 1.16 9.52
N VAL A 55 -9.53 0.38 10.20
CA VAL A 55 -8.64 0.87 11.26
C VAL A 55 -7.23 0.98 10.70
N TRP A 56 -6.54 2.05 11.06
CA TRP A 56 -5.18 2.31 10.60
C TRP A 56 -4.11 1.63 11.45
N SER A 57 -4.44 0.56 12.19
CA SER A 57 -3.65 0.02 13.31
C SER A 57 -2.13 -0.03 13.09
N CYS A 58 -1.67 -0.50 11.92
CA CYS A 58 -0.24 -0.57 11.62
C CYS A 58 0.44 0.80 11.43
N HIS A 59 -0.28 1.83 10.95
CA HIS A 59 0.32 3.14 10.65
C HIS A 59 0.77 3.89 11.91
N PRO A 60 -0.05 4.08 12.97
CA PRO A 60 0.43 4.70 14.20
C PRO A 60 1.56 3.91 14.86
N MET A 61 1.51 2.58 14.84
CA MET A 61 2.62 1.77 15.37
C MET A 61 3.91 2.00 14.58
N GLU A 62 3.80 2.13 13.26
CA GLU A 62 4.93 2.42 12.40
C GLU A 62 5.50 3.81 12.67
N HIS A 63 4.66 4.83 12.89
CA HIS A 63 5.12 6.19 13.19
C HIS A 63 6.04 6.22 14.42
N GLU A 64 5.69 5.48 15.47
CA GLU A 64 6.53 5.37 16.68
C GLU A 64 7.86 4.65 16.38
N LEU A 65 7.83 3.62 15.51
CA LEU A 65 9.03 2.88 15.12
C LEU A 65 10.00 3.76 14.33
N SER A 66 9.50 4.52 13.36
CA SER A 66 10.30 5.46 12.56
C SER A 66 10.70 6.73 13.34
N ALA A 67 9.98 7.08 14.41
CA ALA A 67 10.41 8.15 15.32
C ALA A 67 11.62 7.73 16.17
N PHE A 68 11.70 6.44 16.52
CA PHE A 68 12.78 5.91 17.36
C PHE A 68 13.97 5.38 16.56
N TYR A 69 13.72 4.72 15.42
CA TYR A 69 14.73 4.14 14.53
C TYR A 69 14.78 4.87 13.19
N ASP A 70 15.97 5.01 12.62
CA ASP A 70 16.18 5.57 11.28
C ASP A 70 15.82 4.54 10.18
N ILE A 71 14.53 4.33 9.96
CA ILE A 71 13.98 3.46 8.91
C ILE A 71 12.96 4.22 8.07
N THR A 72 12.78 3.79 6.82
CA THR A 72 11.76 4.39 5.96
C THR A 72 10.37 3.86 6.28
N HIS A 73 9.36 4.71 6.09
CA HIS A 73 7.96 4.40 6.38
C HIS A 73 7.49 3.06 5.80
N GLY A 74 7.81 2.81 4.53
CA GLY A 74 7.44 1.58 3.83
C GLY A 74 8.11 0.33 4.41
N ILE A 75 9.36 0.43 4.89
CA ILE A 75 10.05 -0.70 5.54
C ILE A 75 9.39 -1.02 6.88
N GLY A 76 9.08 0.00 7.69
CA GLY A 76 8.37 -0.18 8.95
C GLY A 76 7.02 -0.86 8.77
N LEU A 77 6.22 -0.41 7.80
CA LEU A 77 4.94 -1.04 7.45
C LEU A 77 5.12 -2.49 6.97
N ALA A 78 6.15 -2.79 6.17
CA ALA A 78 6.44 -4.14 5.68
C ALA A 78 6.83 -5.11 6.81
N ILE A 79 7.48 -4.60 7.87
CA ILE A 79 7.81 -5.39 9.07
C ILE A 79 6.55 -5.67 9.90
N LEU A 80 5.72 -4.63 10.14
CA LEU A 80 4.59 -4.71 11.06
C LEU A 80 3.37 -5.44 10.49
N THR A 81 2.97 -5.10 9.26
CA THR A 81 1.71 -5.57 8.65
C THR A 81 1.52 -7.09 8.68
N PRO A 82 2.49 -7.93 8.22
CA PRO A 82 2.30 -9.38 8.24
C PRO A 82 2.25 -9.95 9.66
N ARG A 83 2.89 -9.32 10.64
CA ARG A 83 2.83 -9.76 12.05
C ARG A 83 1.49 -9.40 12.68
N TRP A 84 1.01 -8.19 12.41
CA TRP A 84 -0.32 -7.75 12.86
C TRP A 84 -1.45 -8.60 12.26
N MET A 85 -1.35 -8.99 10.98
CA MET A 85 -2.36 -9.86 10.34
C MET A 85 -2.43 -11.28 10.91
N ASN A 86 -1.34 -11.77 11.53
CA ASN A 86 -1.27 -13.10 12.13
C ASN A 86 -1.72 -13.13 13.61
N TYR A 87 -1.77 -11.97 14.26
CA TYR A 87 -2.16 -11.82 15.66
C TYR A 87 -3.68 -11.86 15.82
#